data_AF-K1RXS5-F1
#
_entry.id   AF-K1RXS5-F1
#
_cell.length_a   1.000
_cell.length_b   1.000
_cell.length_c   1.000
_cell.angle_alpha   90.00
_cell.angle_beta   90.00
_cell.angle_gamma   90.00
#
_symmetry.space_group_name_H-M   'P 1'
#
loop_
_entity.id
_entity.type
_entity.pdbx_description
1 polymer ?
#
loop_
_entity_poly.entity_id
_entity_poly.type
_entity_poly.pdbx_seq_one_letter_code
_entity_poly.pdbx_strand_id
1 'polypeptide(L)'
;EKNLQIPVFVYHDIVEDESQIEYDYMQTTAKQFEKQITGLMKLGYKPISYEDLVAYKNGEKAIPKWSFLITFDDGYTGVYKYAFEIAKNITFQ
;
A
#
# COMPACT_ATOMS: atom_id res chain seq x y z
N GLU A 1 -15.97 4.09 -16.45
CA GLU A 1 -16.84 3.13 -15.73
C GLU A 1 -16.89 3.52 -14.25
N LYS A 2 -18.06 3.61 -13.61
CA LYS A 2 -18.23 4.00 -12.18
C LYS A 2 -18.31 2.81 -11.20
N ASN A 3 -17.81 1.63 -11.60
CA ASN A 3 -17.93 0.39 -10.82
C ASN A 3 -16.61 -0.41 -10.76
N LEU A 4 -15.46 0.27 -10.64
CA LEU A 4 -14.20 -0.44 -10.47
C LEU A 4 -14.15 -1.13 -9.10
N GLN A 5 -13.69 -2.38 -9.06
CA GLN A 5 -13.32 -3.05 -7.82
C GLN A 5 -11.89 -2.66 -7.48
N ILE A 6 -11.73 -1.97 -6.35
CA ILE A 6 -10.44 -1.42 -5.92
C ILE A 6 -10.05 -2.15 -4.64
N PRO A 7 -9.06 -3.07 -4.68
CA PRO A 7 -8.56 -3.70 -3.47
C PRO A 7 -7.90 -2.67 -2.56
N VAL A 8 -8.15 -2.80 -1.25
CA VAL A 8 -7.50 -2.04 -0.19
C VAL A 8 -6.71 -3.04 0.65
N PHE A 9 -5.39 -2.89 0.68
CA PHE A 9 -4.52 -3.74 1.47
C PHE A 9 -4.18 -3.04 2.78
N VAL A 10 -4.49 -3.72 3.89
CA VAL A 10 -4.21 -3.25 5.24
C VAL A 10 -2.92 -3.89 5.73
N TYR A 11 -2.03 -3.04 6.26
CA TYR A 11 -0.85 -3.42 7.01
C TYR A 11 -0.95 -2.79 8.40
N HIS A 12 -0.27 -3.36 9.41
CA HIS A 12 -0.16 -2.73 10.72
C HIS A 12 1.28 -2.29 10.95
N ASP A 13 2.16 -3.20 11.35
CA ASP A 13 3.58 -2.88 11.54
C ASP A 13 4.46 -3.44 10.42
N ILE A 14 5.52 -2.68 10.11
CA ILE A 14 6.56 -3.09 9.18
C ILE A 14 7.85 -3.23 9.98
N VAL A 15 8.38 -4.45 10.02
CA VAL A 15 9.59 -4.77 10.79
C VAL A 15 10.78 -4.95 9.87
N GLU A 16 12.00 -4.88 10.41
CA GLU A 16 13.22 -5.00 9.61
C GLU A 16 13.34 -6.37 8.93
N ASP A 17 13.21 -7.43 9.72
CA ASP A 17 13.34 -8.82 9.29
C ASP A 17 12.53 -9.78 10.19
N GLU A 18 12.61 -11.07 9.88
CA GLU A 18 11.84 -12.13 10.55
C GLU A 18 12.12 -12.25 12.05
N SER A 19 13.28 -11.78 12.53
CA SER A 19 13.63 -11.83 13.97
C SER A 19 12.80 -10.89 14.84
N GLN A 20 12.16 -9.88 14.23
CA GLN A 20 11.32 -8.90 14.91
C GLN A 20 9.82 -9.27 14.86
N ILE A 21 9.47 -10.41 14.25
CA ILE A 21 8.09 -10.89 14.19
C ILE A 21 7.72 -11.58 15.52
N GLU A 22 6.82 -10.95 16.26
CA GLU A 22 6.11 -11.51 17.41
C GLU A 22 4.72 -12.04 17.01
N TYR A 23 4.04 -11.33 16.11
CA TYR A 23 2.70 -11.65 15.61
C TYR A 23 2.67 -11.60 14.09
N ASP A 24 2.77 -12.77 13.45
CA ASP A 24 2.83 -12.93 11.99
C ASP A 24 1.62 -12.33 11.23
N TYR A 25 0.48 -12.23 11.89
CA TYR A 25 -0.74 -11.61 11.35
C TYR A 25 -0.77 -10.08 11.45
N MET A 26 0.13 -9.47 12.23
CA MET A 26 0.23 -8.00 12.40
C MET A 26 1.51 -7.41 11.77
N GLN A 27 2.55 -8.22 11.58
CA GLN A 27 3.87 -7.74 11.20
C GLN A 27 4.29 -8.28 9.83
N THR A 28 4.77 -7.38 8.98
CA THR A 28 5.37 -7.72 7.68
C THR A 28 6.79 -7.21 7.61
N THR A 29 7.74 -7.99 7.11
CA THR A 29 9.12 -7.50 6.94
C THR A 29 9.20 -6.46 5.82
N ALA A 30 10.10 -5.48 5.96
CA ALA A 30 10.31 -4.42 4.97
C ALA A 30 10.55 -4.98 3.56
N LYS A 31 11.36 -6.04 3.47
CA LYS A 31 11.64 -6.77 2.22
C LYS A 31 10.38 -7.40 1.63
N GLN A 32 9.53 -8.00 2.45
CA GLN A 32 8.30 -8.64 1.99
C GLN A 32 7.28 -7.60 1.54
N PHE A 33 7.15 -6.49 2.27
CA PHE A 33 6.33 -5.35 1.89
C PHE A 33 6.75 -4.80 0.51
N GLU A 34 8.03 -4.49 0.32
CA GLU A 34 8.54 -3.99 -0.97
C GLU A 34 8.26 -4.98 -2.11
N LYS A 35 8.47 -6.27 -1.88
CA LYS A 35 8.20 -7.32 -2.86
C LYS A 35 6.71 -7.39 -3.23
N GLN A 36 5.80 -7.23 -2.28
CA GLN A 36 4.36 -7.22 -2.53
C GLN A 36 3.95 -6.01 -3.38
N ILE A 37 4.37 -4.80 -3.00
CA ILE A 37 4.00 -3.57 -3.72
C ILE A 37 4.59 -3.57 -5.13
N THR A 38 5.89 -3.84 -5.26
CA THR A 38 6.55 -3.90 -6.58
C THR A 38 6.01 -5.04 -7.45
N GLY A 39 5.57 -6.14 -6.84
CA GLY A 39 4.89 -7.24 -7.52
C GLY A 39 3.57 -6.79 -8.15
N LEU A 40 2.71 -6.09 -7.40
CA LEU A 40 1.47 -5.49 -7.93
C LEU A 40 1.78 -4.55 -9.11
N MET A 41 2.77 -3.66 -8.94
CA MET A 41 3.16 -2.70 -9.98
C MET A 41 3.66 -3.39 -11.27
N LYS A 42 4.42 -4.47 -11.14
CA LYS A 42 4.89 -5.29 -12.28
C LYS A 42 3.75 -5.98 -13.02
N LEU A 43 2.67 -6.33 -12.32
CA LEU A 43 1.45 -6.89 -12.91
C LEU A 43 0.56 -5.82 -13.56
N GLY A 44 0.96 -4.55 -13.52
CA GLY A 44 0.24 -3.43 -14.13
C GLY A 44 -0.74 -2.74 -13.19
N TYR A 45 -0.80 -3.16 -11.92
CA TYR A 45 -1.57 -2.43 -10.92
C TYR A 45 -0.94 -1.06 -10.64
N LYS A 46 -1.78 -0.07 -10.42
CA LYS A 46 -1.39 1.31 -10.13
C LYS A 46 -1.86 1.68 -8.73
N PRO A 47 -0.94 2.03 -7.85
CA PRO A 47 -1.34 2.47 -6.53
C PRO A 47 -1.99 3.87 -6.67
N ILE A 48 -3.06 4.15 -5.92
CA ILE A 48 -3.77 5.45 -5.90
C ILE A 48 -3.81 6.02 -4.48
N SER A 49 -3.92 7.33 -4.31
CA SER A 49 -4.11 7.93 -2.99
C SER A 49 -5.57 7.85 -2.53
N TYR A 50 -5.84 8.19 -1.26
CA TYR A 50 -7.21 8.29 -0.77
C TYR A 50 -7.99 9.42 -1.47
N GLU A 51 -7.33 10.54 -1.75
CA GLU A 51 -7.89 11.68 -2.48
C GLU A 51 -8.30 11.26 -3.90
N ASP A 52 -7.49 10.42 -4.56
CA ASP A 52 -7.81 9.86 -5.87
C ASP A 52 -9.07 8.99 -5.83
N LEU A 53 -9.22 8.18 -4.77
CA LEU A 53 -10.41 7.37 -4.56
C LEU A 53 -11.66 8.23 -4.34
N VAL A 54 -11.55 9.31 -3.54
CA VAL A 54 -12.65 10.27 -3.31
C VAL A 54 -13.04 11.00 -4.60
N ALA A 55 -12.05 11.53 -5.34
CA ALA A 55 -12.29 12.22 -6.60
C ALA A 55 -12.90 11.27 -7.65
N TYR A 56 -12.47 10.00 -7.70
CA TYR A 56 -13.10 8.99 -8.56
C TYR A 56 -14.56 8.73 -8.19
N LYS A 57 -14.84 8.55 -6.90
CA LYS A 57 -16.21 8.34 -6.39
C LYS A 57 -17.14 9.50 -6.77
N ASN A 58 -16.65 10.73 -6.67
CA ASN A 58 -17.40 11.93 -7.04
C ASN A 58 -17.51 12.13 -8.57
N GLY A 59 -16.69 11.43 -9.37
CA GLY A 59 -16.63 11.57 -10.82
C GLY A 59 -15.77 12.75 -11.29
N GLU A 60 -14.90 13.25 -10.41
CA GLU A 60 -13.99 14.37 -10.64
C GLU A 60 -12.68 13.91 -11.30
N LYS A 61 -12.27 12.65 -11.07
CA LYS A 61 -11.04 12.06 -11.59
C LYS A 61 -11.28 10.65 -12.13
N ALA A 62 -10.68 10.33 -13.27
CA ALA A 62 -10.56 8.94 -13.71
C ALA A 62 -9.30 8.31 -13.09
N ILE A 63 -9.42 7.07 -12.63
CA ILE A 63 -8.30 6.27 -12.12
C ILE A 63 -8.03 5.07 -13.04
N PRO A 64 -6.82 4.48 -13.01
CA PRO A 64 -6.53 3.26 -13.75
C PRO A 64 -7.50 2.12 -13.40
N LYS A 65 -7.84 1.27 -14.38
CA LYS A 65 -8.71 0.10 -14.16
C LYS A 65 -8.15 -0.83 -13.07
N TRP A 66 -6.84 -1.04 -13.10
CA TRP A 66 -6.12 -1.89 -12.15
C TRP A 66 -5.55 -1.04 -11.01
N SER A 67 -6.40 -0.35 -10.25
CA SER A 67 -5.96 0.48 -9.12
C SER A 67 -5.90 -0.31 -7.81
N PHE A 68 -5.07 0.10 -6.84
CA PHE A 68 -5.10 -0.40 -5.47
C PHE A 68 -4.76 0.69 -4.44
N LEU A 69 -5.21 0.51 -3.20
CA LEU A 69 -4.92 1.37 -2.06
C LEU A 69 -4.10 0.58 -1.03
N ILE A 70 -3.14 1.25 -0.38
CA ILE A 70 -2.44 0.73 0.80
C ILE A 70 -2.85 1.57 2.00
N THR A 71 -3.18 0.91 3.11
CA THR A 71 -3.50 1.55 4.40
C THR A 71 -2.66 0.94 5.51
N PHE A 72 -2.28 1.78 6.47
CA PHE A 72 -1.57 1.37 7.68
C PHE A 72 -2.37 1.79 8.90
N ASP A 73 -2.64 0.84 9.79
CA ASP A 73 -3.38 1.07 11.03
C ASP A 73 -2.42 1.17 12.24
N ASP A 74 -2.94 1.56 13.40
CA ASP A 74 -2.27 1.61 14.72
C ASP A 74 -1.09 2.58 14.92
N GLY A 75 -0.48 3.11 13.87
CA GLY A 75 0.57 4.13 13.98
C GLY A 75 1.93 3.61 14.46
N TYR A 76 2.26 2.36 14.13
CA TYR A 76 3.56 1.77 14.46
C TYR A 76 4.74 2.54 13.83
N THR A 77 5.84 2.64 14.59
CA THR A 77 7.05 3.34 14.13
C THR A 77 7.70 2.67 12.91
N GLY A 78 7.52 1.36 12.76
CA GLY A 78 8.03 0.61 11.60
C GLY A 78 7.49 1.12 10.27
N VAL A 79 6.24 1.60 10.24
CA VAL A 79 5.62 2.21 9.06
C VAL A 79 6.44 3.41 8.57
N TYR A 80 6.80 4.32 9.47
CA TYR A 80 7.60 5.50 9.13
C TYR A 80 9.05 5.14 8.79
N LYS A 81 9.65 4.19 9.52
CA LYS A 81 11.06 3.80 9.31
C LYS A 81 11.28 3.06 7.99
N TYR A 82 10.34 2.22 7.57
CA TYR A 82 10.54 1.29 6.46
C TYR A 82 9.55 1.53 5.32
N ALA A 83 8.23 1.44 5.56
CA ALA A 83 7.24 1.55 4.48
C ALA A 83 7.26 2.94 3.80
N PHE A 84 7.38 4.01 4.57
CA PHE A 84 7.46 5.37 4.04
C PHE A 84 8.69 5.57 3.13
N GLU A 85 9.87 5.09 3.55
CA GLU A 85 11.08 5.20 2.73
C GLU A 85 11.00 4.33 1.47
N ILE A 86 10.39 3.15 1.55
CA ILE A 86 10.11 2.31 0.37
C ILE A 86 9.17 3.04 -0.59
N ALA A 87 8.06 3.61 -0.08
CA ALA A 87 7.07 4.32 -0.90
C ALA A 87 7.68 5.50 -1.68
N LYS A 88 8.58 6.27 -1.03
CA LYS A 88 9.33 7.36 -1.67
C LYS A 88 10.17 6.88 -2.85
N ASN A 89 10.83 5.73 -2.72
CA ASN A 89 11.72 5.20 -3.75
C ASN A 89 10.98 4.63 -4.96
N ILE A 90 9.77 4.11 -4.76
CA ILE A 90 8.97 3.47 -5.83
C ILE A 90 7.95 4.43 -6.47
N THR A 91 8.01 5.72 -6.14
CA THR A 91 7.15 6.81 -6.69
C THR A 91 5.66 6.52 -6.50
N PHE A 92 5.26 6.17 -5.28
CA PHE A 92 3.85 6.12 -4.90
C PHE A 92 3.56 7.21 -3.84
N GLN A 93 2.44 7.91 -4.01
CA GLN A 93 1.94 8.97 -3.11
C GLN A 93 0.71 8.48 -2.35
#